data_AF-A0A2G8LNV6-F1
#
_entry.id   AF-A0A2G8LNV6-F1
#
_cell.length_a   1.000
_cell.length_b   1.000
_cell.length_c   1.000
_cell.angle_alpha   90.00
_cell.angle_beta   90.00
_cell.angle_gamma   90.00
#
_symmetry.space_group_name_H-M   'P 1'
#
loop_
_entity.id
_entity.type
_entity.pdbx_description
1 polymer ?
#
loop_
_entity_poly.entity_id
_entity_poly.type
_entity_poly.pdbx_seq_one_letter_code
_entity_poly.pdbx_strand_id
1 'polypeptide(L)'
;MRETLARNEASDFMKGIRETVKNDVKENANVIDQKEISYSWVKQQLEKPTPKKIIFIKDQVFAINDHLSYLPDVTCRHSFIIRHPAQAYTSFKEMIRYRLDPDGMDWEECHVGNDTPFSPVKDFYKIQHKLWQHLLETSEVEPVIIDVEDLLTKPEVILPKYFEKLGIPFKESYLQWEGSDDFIRQKWKGSGDFVLLESKTNVFLGL
;
A
#
# COMPACT_ATOMS: atom_id res chain seq x y z
N MET A 1 -22.81 5.73 6.16
CA MET A 1 -21.46 5.41 5.66
C MET A 1 -20.92 6.33 4.59
N ARG A 2 -21.46 6.35 3.35
CA ARG A 2 -21.06 7.38 2.36
C ARG A 2 -21.29 8.80 2.88
N GLU A 3 -22.41 9.00 3.58
CA GLU A 3 -22.71 10.25 4.29
C GLU A 3 -21.74 10.53 5.44
N THR A 4 -21.37 9.52 6.23
CA THR A 4 -20.38 9.64 7.32
C THR A 4 -19.02 10.09 6.78
N LEU A 5 -18.52 9.40 5.74
CA LEU A 5 -17.28 9.77 5.06
C LEU A 5 -17.38 11.18 4.44
N ALA A 6 -18.50 11.49 3.77
CA ALA A 6 -18.70 12.82 3.20
C ALA A 6 -18.72 13.92 4.27
N ARG A 7 -19.32 13.68 5.43
CA ARG A 7 -19.28 14.60 6.57
C ARG A 7 -17.86 14.76 7.11
N ASN A 8 -17.11 13.66 7.27
CA ASN A 8 -15.74 13.71 7.73
C ASN A 8 -14.85 14.51 6.75
N GLU A 9 -14.91 14.20 5.45
CA GLU A 9 -14.19 14.95 4.40
C GLU A 9 -14.62 16.43 4.32
N ALA A 10 -15.84 16.75 4.72
CA ALA A 10 -16.34 18.13 4.81
C ALA A 10 -15.98 18.85 6.12
N SER A 11 -15.40 18.16 7.12
CA SER A 11 -14.96 18.76 8.38
C SER A 11 -13.83 19.77 8.17
N ASP A 12 -13.73 20.77 9.04
CA ASP A 12 -12.66 21.77 8.96
C ASP A 12 -11.28 21.14 9.20
N PHE A 13 -11.23 20.08 10.02
CA PHE A 13 -10.05 19.26 10.23
C PHE A 13 -9.55 18.65 8.91
N MET A 14 -10.40 17.89 8.20
CA MET A 14 -10.02 17.27 6.93
C MET A 14 -9.74 18.30 5.84
N LYS A 15 -10.49 19.40 5.77
CA LYS A 15 -10.18 20.49 4.83
C LYS A 15 -8.79 21.10 5.07
N GLY A 16 -8.42 21.34 6.32
CA GLY A 16 -7.09 21.83 6.69
C GLY A 16 -5.97 20.86 6.28
N ILE A 17 -6.18 19.56 6.54
CA ILE A 17 -5.24 18.51 6.10
C ILE A 17 -5.14 18.48 4.57
N ARG A 18 -6.26 18.49 3.85
CA ARG A 18 -6.30 18.45 2.37
C ARG A 18 -5.59 19.65 1.75
N GLU A 19 -5.77 20.85 2.28
CA GLU A 19 -5.05 22.04 1.78
C GLU A 19 -3.54 21.95 2.07
N THR A 20 -3.15 21.41 3.23
CA THR A 20 -1.74 21.16 3.55
C THR A 20 -1.13 20.13 2.58
N VAL A 21 -1.80 19.00 2.35
CA VAL A 21 -1.35 17.97 1.39
C VAL A 21 -1.22 18.55 -0.01
N LYS A 22 -2.17 19.37 -0.45
CA LYS A 22 -2.12 20.02 -1.76
C LYS A 22 -0.92 20.94 -1.94
N ASN A 23 -0.50 21.65 -0.88
CA ASN A 23 0.71 22.48 -0.92
C ASN A 23 1.97 21.60 -0.89
N ASP A 24 2.01 20.59 -0.01
CA ASP A 24 3.12 19.64 0.06
C ASP A 24 3.36 18.92 -1.29
N VAL A 25 2.29 18.55 -2.02
CA VAL A 25 2.39 17.93 -3.36
C VAL A 25 3.07 18.86 -4.37
N LYS A 26 2.76 20.16 -4.35
CA LYS A 26 3.38 21.13 -5.28
C LYS A 26 4.87 21.33 -5.02
N GLU A 27 5.29 21.20 -3.77
CA GLU A 27 6.66 21.47 -3.34
C GLU A 27 7.54 20.20 -3.37
N ASN A 28 6.94 19.01 -3.48
CA ASN A 28 7.64 17.74 -3.39
C ASN A 28 7.64 16.96 -4.70
N ALA A 29 8.78 16.97 -5.41
CA ALA A 29 8.97 16.27 -6.67
C ALA A 29 8.86 14.73 -6.59
N ASN A 30 8.81 14.14 -5.40
CA ASN A 30 8.60 12.70 -5.23
C ASN A 30 7.13 12.30 -5.14
N VAL A 31 6.24 13.27 -4.94
CA VAL A 31 4.82 13.02 -4.70
C VAL A 31 4.01 13.50 -5.90
N ILE A 32 2.99 12.73 -6.27
CA ILE A 32 2.13 13.00 -7.41
C ILE A 32 0.69 13.20 -6.92
N ASP A 33 -0.03 14.15 -7.49
CA ASP A 33 -1.46 14.30 -7.23
C ASP A 33 -2.18 13.01 -7.67
N GLN A 34 -2.96 12.43 -6.77
CA GLN A 34 -3.72 11.20 -7.03
C GLN A 34 -4.58 11.30 -8.30
N LYS A 35 -5.06 12.50 -8.67
CA LYS A 35 -5.86 12.74 -9.88
C LYS A 35 -5.08 12.55 -11.18
N GLU A 36 -3.76 12.62 -11.14
CA GLU A 36 -2.89 12.41 -12.29
C GLU A 36 -2.54 10.92 -12.49
N ILE A 37 -2.83 10.08 -11.49
CA ILE A 37 -2.46 8.67 -11.49
C ILE A 37 -3.63 7.85 -12.06
N SER A 38 -3.39 7.22 -13.21
CA SER A 38 -4.30 6.25 -13.84
C SER A 38 -3.56 4.95 -14.14
N TYR A 39 -4.31 3.85 -14.34
CA TYR A 39 -3.69 2.55 -14.65
C TYR A 39 -2.79 2.58 -15.89
N SER A 40 -3.24 3.24 -16.97
CA SER A 40 -2.46 3.40 -18.19
C SER A 40 -1.19 4.21 -17.94
N TRP A 41 -1.30 5.30 -17.18
CA TRP A 41 -0.16 6.13 -16.82
C TRP A 41 0.86 5.36 -15.97
N VAL A 42 0.42 4.57 -14.98
CA VAL A 42 1.29 3.73 -14.15
C VAL A 42 2.02 2.71 -15.00
N LYS A 43 1.31 1.94 -15.84
CA LYS A 43 1.93 0.98 -16.77
C LYS A 43 3.02 1.63 -17.61
N GLN A 44 2.72 2.78 -18.22
CA GLN A 44 3.70 3.56 -18.99
C GLN A 44 4.90 4.00 -18.14
N GLN A 45 4.74 4.37 -16.87
CA GLN A 45 5.87 4.71 -16.02
C GLN A 45 6.75 3.51 -15.69
N LEU A 46 6.15 2.34 -15.46
CA LEU A 46 6.86 1.12 -15.10
C LEU A 46 7.65 0.53 -16.27
N GLU A 47 7.17 0.76 -17.50
CA GLU A 47 7.81 0.30 -18.73
C GLU A 47 8.89 1.27 -19.24
N LYS A 48 9.03 2.46 -18.64
CA LYS A 48 10.07 3.42 -19.04
C LYS A 48 11.48 2.85 -18.80
N PRO A 49 12.40 3.01 -19.75
CA PRO A 49 13.81 2.72 -19.52
C PRO A 49 14.34 3.50 -18.32
N THR A 50 15.15 2.83 -17.51
CA THR A 50 15.71 3.40 -16.28
C THR A 50 17.15 2.95 -16.12
N PRO A 51 18.05 3.83 -15.65
CA PRO A 51 19.41 3.44 -15.31
C PRO A 51 19.47 2.64 -13.99
N LYS A 52 18.37 2.59 -13.23
CA LYS A 52 18.30 1.83 -11.98
C LYS A 52 18.29 0.34 -12.27
N LYS A 53 19.16 -0.41 -11.58
CA LYS A 53 19.22 -1.88 -11.71
C LYS A 53 17.99 -2.57 -11.12
N ILE A 54 17.41 -1.98 -10.07
CA ILE A 54 16.29 -2.55 -9.31
C ILE A 54 15.34 -1.43 -8.93
N ILE A 55 14.03 -1.69 -9.07
CA ILE A 55 12.96 -0.83 -8.58
C ILE A 55 12.04 -1.69 -7.72
N PHE A 56 11.83 -1.29 -6.47
CA PHE A 56 10.83 -1.89 -5.59
C PHE A 56 9.56 -1.06 -5.64
N ILE A 57 8.43 -1.73 -5.81
CA ILE A 57 7.09 -1.14 -5.83
C ILE A 57 6.27 -1.89 -4.80
N LYS A 58 5.58 -1.14 -3.94
CA LYS A 58 4.63 -1.69 -2.99
C LYS A 58 3.28 -1.04 -3.24
N ASP A 59 2.26 -1.87 -3.35
CA ASP A 59 0.87 -1.42 -3.38
C ASP A 59 -0.02 -2.51 -2.76
N GLN A 60 -1.29 -2.19 -2.48
CA GLN A 60 -2.29 -3.17 -2.10
C GLN A 60 -2.81 -3.89 -3.35
N VAL A 61 -3.03 -5.20 -3.25
CA VAL A 61 -3.47 -6.04 -4.38
C VAL A 61 -4.79 -5.59 -5.00
N PHE A 62 -5.68 -4.98 -4.21
CA PHE A 62 -6.96 -4.48 -4.72
C PHE A 62 -6.81 -3.27 -5.63
N ALA A 63 -5.65 -2.60 -5.64
CA ALA A 63 -5.39 -1.50 -6.55
C ALA A 63 -5.44 -1.95 -8.02
N ILE A 64 -5.02 -3.18 -8.34
CA ILE A 64 -5.02 -3.69 -9.72
C ILE A 64 -6.17 -4.68 -9.99
N ASN A 65 -7.07 -4.90 -9.03
CA ASN A 65 -8.16 -5.85 -9.20
C ASN A 65 -9.05 -5.47 -10.39
N ASP A 66 -9.36 -6.45 -11.25
CA ASP A 66 -10.10 -6.27 -12.51
C ASP A 66 -9.42 -5.36 -13.56
N HIS A 67 -8.15 -5.00 -13.31
CA HIS A 67 -7.31 -4.18 -14.17
C HIS A 67 -5.98 -4.88 -14.51
N LEU A 68 -5.96 -6.22 -14.49
CA LEU A 68 -4.75 -7.03 -14.72
C LEU A 68 -4.07 -6.76 -16.07
N SER A 69 -4.81 -6.31 -17.09
CA SER A 69 -4.24 -5.88 -18.38
C SER A 69 -3.31 -4.67 -18.29
N TYR A 70 -3.29 -3.97 -17.15
CA TYR A 70 -2.40 -2.85 -16.88
C TYR A 70 -1.15 -3.25 -16.09
N LEU A 71 -0.94 -4.54 -15.82
CA LEU A 71 0.38 -5.03 -15.38
C LEU A 71 1.41 -4.70 -16.47
N PRO A 72 2.65 -4.32 -16.10
CA PRO A 72 3.64 -3.87 -17.05
C PRO A 72 4.20 -5.03 -17.89
N ASP A 73 4.49 -4.78 -19.17
CA ASP A 73 5.04 -5.75 -20.11
C ASP A 73 6.58 -5.77 -20.04
N VAL A 74 7.10 -5.80 -18.81
CA VAL A 74 8.52 -5.97 -18.52
C VAL A 74 8.70 -7.06 -17.48
N THR A 75 9.86 -7.69 -17.47
CA THR A 75 10.17 -8.72 -16.46
C THR A 75 10.02 -8.15 -15.06
N CYS A 76 9.03 -8.66 -14.33
CA CYS A 76 8.74 -8.31 -12.95
C CYS A 76 8.89 -9.55 -12.06
N ARG A 77 9.34 -9.35 -10.83
CA ARG A 77 9.26 -10.36 -9.77
C ARG A 77 8.24 -9.90 -8.77
N HIS A 78 7.25 -10.75 -8.50
CA HIS A 78 6.16 -10.43 -7.59
C HIS A 78 6.43 -11.06 -6.23
N SER A 79 6.08 -10.31 -5.18
CA SER A 79 6.19 -10.75 -3.80
C SER A 79 4.87 -10.47 -3.09
N PHE A 80 4.40 -11.43 -2.33
CA PHE A 80 3.21 -11.31 -1.49
C PHE A 80 3.62 -11.37 -0.04
N ILE A 81 3.17 -10.39 0.73
CA ILE A 81 3.22 -10.44 2.19
C ILE A 81 1.85 -10.94 2.65
N ILE A 82 1.83 -12.04 3.42
CA ILE A 82 0.61 -12.63 3.98
C ILE A 82 0.62 -12.49 5.50
N ARG A 83 -0.57 -12.32 6.07
CA ARG A 83 -0.79 -12.21 7.51
C ARG A 83 -1.99 -13.06 7.89
N HIS A 84 -2.05 -13.52 9.14
CA HIS A 84 -3.22 -14.22 9.66
C HIS A 84 -4.51 -13.38 9.48
N PRO A 85 -5.59 -13.92 8.88
CA PRO A 85 -6.81 -13.18 8.58
C PRO A 85 -7.41 -12.42 9.76
N ALA A 86 -7.45 -13.04 10.94
CA ALA A 86 -8.00 -12.38 12.13
C ALA A 86 -7.24 -11.08 12.49
N GLN A 87 -5.91 -11.06 12.32
CA GLN A 87 -5.11 -9.87 12.62
C GLN A 87 -5.27 -8.82 11.51
N ALA A 88 -5.22 -9.24 10.24
CA ALA A 88 -5.37 -8.34 9.11
C ALA A 88 -6.74 -7.64 9.11
N TYR A 89 -7.84 -8.39 9.29
CA TYR A 89 -9.18 -7.81 9.35
C TYR A 89 -9.40 -6.91 10.56
N THR A 90 -8.79 -7.24 11.71
CA THR A 90 -8.78 -6.34 12.87
C THR A 90 -8.06 -5.03 12.55
N SER A 91 -6.87 -5.09 11.95
CA SER A 91 -6.14 -3.89 11.54
C SER A 91 -6.90 -3.07 10.49
N PHE A 92 -7.56 -3.72 9.53
CA PHE A 92 -8.41 -3.01 8.59
C PHE A 92 -9.56 -2.30 9.29
N LYS A 93 -10.24 -2.96 10.23
CA LYS A 93 -11.34 -2.36 10.99
C LYS A 93 -10.88 -1.11 11.75
N GLU A 94 -9.70 -1.16 12.37
CA GLU A 94 -9.09 0.02 13.00
C GLU A 94 -8.87 1.15 11.99
N MET A 95 -8.20 0.86 10.87
CA MET A 95 -7.97 1.84 9.80
C MET A 95 -9.27 2.47 9.31
N ILE A 96 -10.31 1.67 9.08
CA ILE A 96 -11.62 2.08 8.59
C ILE A 96 -12.30 3.01 9.60
N ARG A 97 -12.28 2.63 10.89
CA ARG A 97 -12.82 3.42 11.99
C ARG A 97 -12.19 4.82 12.02
N TYR A 98 -10.85 4.89 12.04
CA TYR A 98 -10.13 6.16 12.04
C TYR A 98 -10.36 7.00 10.77
N ARG A 99 -10.47 6.37 9.60
CA ARG A 99 -10.73 7.05 8.32
C ARG A 99 -12.15 7.64 8.25
N LEU A 100 -13.13 6.94 8.79
CA LEU A 100 -14.53 7.32 8.65
C LEU A 100 -14.97 8.33 9.69
N ASP A 101 -14.54 8.13 10.94
CA ASP A 101 -14.90 8.99 12.06
C ASP A 101 -13.84 8.82 13.17
N PRO A 102 -12.75 9.60 13.12
CA PRO A 102 -11.66 9.49 14.09
C PRO A 102 -12.09 9.77 15.54
N ASP A 103 -13.22 10.47 15.73
CA ASP A 103 -13.67 10.94 17.04
C ASP A 103 -14.92 10.20 17.57
N GLY A 104 -15.60 9.38 16.77
CA GLY A 104 -17.00 9.00 17.08
C GLY A 104 -17.48 7.60 16.74
N MET A 105 -16.76 6.81 15.94
CA MET A 105 -17.25 5.46 15.59
C MET A 105 -16.86 4.42 16.63
N ASP A 106 -17.86 3.75 17.21
CA ASP A 106 -17.60 2.62 18.11
C ASP A 106 -17.01 1.42 17.35
N TRP A 107 -16.19 0.64 18.04
CA TRP A 107 -15.60 -0.56 17.45
C TRP A 107 -16.66 -1.55 17.00
N GLU A 108 -17.67 -1.85 17.82
CA GLU A 108 -18.69 -2.85 17.48
C GLU A 108 -19.58 -2.38 16.33
N GLU A 109 -19.73 -1.08 16.14
CA GLU A 109 -20.47 -0.48 15.03
C GLU A 109 -19.72 -0.53 13.69
N CYS A 110 -18.39 -0.64 13.71
CA CYS A 110 -17.58 -0.71 12.49
C CYS A 110 -17.58 -2.13 11.89
N HIS A 111 -18.09 -2.26 10.66
CA HIS A 111 -18.20 -3.51 9.94
C HIS A 111 -17.42 -3.51 8.63
N VAL A 112 -16.25 -4.15 8.62
CA VAL A 112 -15.32 -4.24 7.47
C VAL A 112 -15.99 -4.74 6.18
N GLY A 113 -17.05 -5.55 6.28
CA GLY A 113 -17.80 -6.05 5.14
C GLY A 113 -18.67 -5.02 4.41
N ASN A 114 -19.11 -3.98 5.12
CA ASN A 114 -20.13 -3.03 4.68
C ASN A 114 -19.62 -1.58 4.63
N ASP A 115 -18.60 -1.27 5.43
CA ASP A 115 -18.19 0.10 5.75
C ASP A 115 -16.92 0.55 5.01
N THR A 116 -16.57 -0.15 3.92
CA THR A 116 -15.37 0.15 3.13
C THR A 116 -15.71 0.66 1.73
N PRO A 117 -16.33 1.85 1.58
CA PRO A 117 -16.75 2.35 0.27
C PRO A 117 -15.57 2.65 -0.66
N PHE A 118 -14.34 2.72 -0.13
CA PHE A 118 -13.12 3.05 -0.85
C PHE A 118 -12.17 1.86 -1.07
N SER A 119 -12.44 0.68 -0.51
CA SER A 119 -11.60 -0.51 -0.70
C SER A 119 -12.41 -1.81 -0.53
N PRO A 120 -12.22 -2.83 -1.37
CA PRO A 120 -12.93 -4.10 -1.27
C PRO A 120 -12.33 -5.02 -0.19
N VAL A 121 -12.18 -4.52 1.05
CA VAL A 121 -11.46 -5.21 2.12
C VAL A 121 -12.06 -6.58 2.43
N LYS A 122 -13.39 -6.72 2.39
CA LYS A 122 -14.06 -8.01 2.61
C LYS A 122 -13.51 -9.13 1.72
N ASP A 123 -13.15 -8.79 0.48
CA ASP A 123 -12.66 -9.71 -0.54
C ASP A 123 -11.12 -9.70 -0.63
N PHE A 124 -10.41 -9.10 0.33
CA PHE A 124 -8.96 -8.89 0.28
C PHE A 124 -8.18 -10.16 -0.08
N TYR A 125 -8.35 -11.25 0.67
CA TYR A 125 -7.66 -12.52 0.40
C TYR A 125 -8.10 -13.17 -0.90
N LYS A 126 -9.36 -13.00 -1.31
CA LYS A 126 -9.86 -13.50 -2.59
C LYS A 126 -9.19 -12.78 -3.76
N ILE A 127 -9.06 -11.46 -3.66
CA ILE A 127 -8.38 -10.63 -4.66
C ILE A 127 -6.89 -10.98 -4.70
N GLN A 128 -6.24 -11.10 -3.54
CA GLN A 128 -4.83 -11.49 -3.44
C GLN A 128 -4.59 -12.85 -4.10
N HIS A 129 -5.43 -13.84 -3.79
CA HIS A 129 -5.34 -15.18 -4.37
C HIS A 129 -5.57 -15.17 -5.89
N LYS A 130 -6.56 -14.42 -6.40
CA LYS A 130 -6.80 -14.26 -7.83
C LYS A 130 -5.57 -13.71 -8.56
N LEU A 131 -4.92 -12.68 -8.01
CA LEU A 131 -3.69 -12.13 -8.59
C LEU A 131 -2.55 -13.14 -8.53
N TRP A 132 -2.37 -13.84 -7.41
CA TRP A 132 -1.35 -14.88 -7.29
C TRP A 132 -1.53 -16.01 -8.32
N GLN A 133 -2.75 -16.52 -8.50
CA GLN A 133 -3.07 -17.53 -9.52
C GLN A 133 -2.77 -17.03 -10.93
N HIS A 134 -3.18 -15.80 -11.25
CA HIS A 134 -2.87 -15.19 -12.55
C HIS A 134 -1.37 -15.11 -12.82
N LEU A 135 -0.58 -14.76 -11.80
CA LEU A 135 0.88 -14.67 -11.93
C LEU A 135 1.55 -16.04 -12.06
N LEU A 136 1.03 -17.09 -11.40
CA LEU A 136 1.52 -18.45 -11.62
C LEU A 136 1.32 -18.93 -13.06
N GLU A 137 0.25 -18.48 -13.72
CA GLU A 137 -0.06 -18.87 -15.09
C GLU A 137 0.70 -18.04 -16.14
N THR A 138 1.07 -16.79 -15.81
CA THR A 138 1.58 -15.82 -16.79
C THR A 138 3.02 -15.38 -16.58
N SER A 139 3.57 -15.53 -15.37
CA SER A 139 4.94 -15.09 -15.05
C SER A 139 5.96 -16.21 -15.25
N GLU A 140 7.14 -15.85 -15.75
CA GLU A 140 8.27 -16.78 -15.86
C GLU A 140 8.88 -17.14 -14.49
N VAL A 141 8.67 -16.27 -13.50
CA VAL A 141 9.21 -16.41 -12.14
C VAL A 141 8.07 -16.56 -11.15
N GLU A 142 8.13 -17.63 -10.37
CA GLU A 142 7.16 -17.89 -9.31
C GLU A 142 7.17 -16.75 -8.27
N PRO A 143 6.00 -16.19 -7.90
CA PRO A 143 5.93 -15.16 -6.89
C PRO A 143 6.43 -15.63 -5.52
N VAL A 144 7.20 -14.78 -4.83
CA VAL A 144 7.68 -15.09 -3.48
C VAL A 144 6.58 -14.79 -2.46
N ILE A 145 6.35 -15.70 -1.51
CA ILE A 145 5.42 -15.50 -0.40
C ILE A 145 6.22 -15.31 0.88
N ILE A 146 5.89 -14.26 1.63
CA ILE A 146 6.49 -13.93 2.93
C ILE A 146 5.37 -13.89 3.97
N ASP A 147 5.53 -14.69 5.03
CA ASP A 147 4.66 -14.59 6.20
C ASP A 147 5.12 -13.42 7.10
N VAL A 148 4.19 -12.55 7.48
CA VAL A 148 4.45 -11.40 8.36
C VAL A 148 4.96 -11.85 9.72
N GLU A 149 4.43 -12.92 10.31
CA GLU A 149 4.84 -13.36 11.64
C GLU A 149 6.30 -13.85 11.62
N ASP A 150 6.70 -14.57 10.58
CA ASP A 150 8.09 -14.95 10.37
C ASP A 150 9.00 -13.73 10.15
N LEU A 151 8.56 -12.79 9.30
CA LEU A 151 9.33 -11.57 9.00
C LEU A 151 9.55 -10.72 10.26
N LEU A 152 8.53 -10.58 11.11
CA LEU A 152 8.61 -9.78 12.34
C LEU A 152 9.43 -10.48 13.43
N THR A 153 9.34 -11.80 13.54
CA THR A 153 10.02 -12.55 14.60
C THR A 153 11.47 -12.87 14.29
N LYS A 154 11.82 -13.02 13.00
CA LYS A 154 13.18 -13.41 12.55
C LYS A 154 13.60 -12.66 11.28
N PRO A 155 13.58 -11.31 11.25
CA PRO A 155 13.90 -10.53 10.05
C PRO A 155 15.31 -10.84 9.51
N GLU A 156 16.27 -11.12 10.40
CA GLU A 156 17.65 -11.48 10.09
C GLU A 156 17.79 -12.83 9.37
N VAL A 157 16.77 -13.69 9.45
CA VAL A 157 16.70 -14.96 8.71
C VAL A 157 15.86 -14.82 7.45
N ILE A 158 14.73 -14.11 7.53
CA ILE A 158 13.76 -14.01 6.43
C ILE A 158 14.25 -13.08 5.32
N LEU A 159 14.81 -11.90 5.65
CA LEU A 159 15.26 -10.97 4.63
C LEU A 159 16.41 -11.52 3.77
N PRO A 160 17.47 -12.14 4.31
CA PRO A 160 18.50 -12.72 3.45
C PRO A 160 17.95 -13.75 2.46
N LYS A 161 17.05 -14.64 2.91
CA LYS A 161 16.38 -15.63 2.05
C LYS A 161 15.52 -14.98 0.97
N TYR A 162 14.79 -13.92 1.32
CA TYR A 162 13.99 -13.16 0.38
C TYR A 162 14.85 -12.55 -0.73
N PHE A 163 15.93 -11.88 -0.36
CA PHE A 163 16.87 -11.26 -1.30
C PHE A 163 17.58 -12.30 -2.17
N GLU A 164 17.96 -13.45 -1.62
CA GLU A 164 18.49 -14.60 -2.36
C GLU A 164 17.50 -15.10 -3.42
N LYS A 165 16.23 -15.30 -3.07
CA LYS A 165 15.16 -15.69 -4.02
C LYS A 165 14.96 -14.66 -5.12
N LEU A 166 15.13 -13.37 -4.82
CA LEU A 166 15.10 -12.31 -5.82
C LEU A 166 16.38 -12.19 -6.65
N GLY A 167 17.44 -12.93 -6.32
CA GLY A 167 18.76 -12.78 -6.96
C GLY A 167 19.38 -11.41 -6.71
N ILE A 168 19.03 -10.74 -5.62
CA ILE A 168 19.51 -9.41 -5.24
C ILE A 168 20.47 -9.57 -4.05
N PRO A 169 21.66 -8.93 -4.07
CA PRO A 169 22.55 -8.97 -2.93
C PRO A 169 21.91 -8.39 -1.66
N PHE A 170 21.85 -9.20 -0.60
CA PHE A 170 21.44 -8.74 0.73
C PHE A 170 22.50 -7.82 1.35
N LYS A 171 22.04 -6.83 2.12
CA LYS A 171 22.89 -6.00 2.98
C LYS A 171 22.30 -6.00 4.38
N GLU A 172 23.16 -6.15 5.38
CA GLU A 172 22.73 -6.15 6.78
C GLU A 172 21.99 -4.86 7.17
N SER A 173 22.35 -3.73 6.54
CA SER A 173 21.66 -2.45 6.68
C SER A 173 20.17 -2.50 6.28
N TYR A 174 19.68 -3.55 5.61
CA TYR A 174 18.26 -3.71 5.28
C TYR A 174 17.41 -4.17 6.47
N LEU A 175 18.03 -4.63 7.56
CA LEU A 175 17.34 -4.95 8.82
C LEU A 175 16.94 -3.71 9.62
N GLN A 176 17.46 -2.56 9.22
CA GLN A 176 17.19 -1.26 9.84
C GLN A 176 16.65 -0.33 8.76
N TRP A 177 15.62 0.42 9.09
CA TRP A 177 15.11 1.44 8.17
C TRP A 177 14.73 2.69 8.96
N GLU A 178 14.94 3.85 8.33
CA GLU A 178 14.56 5.14 8.89
C GLU A 178 13.08 5.38 8.58
N GLY A 179 12.26 5.37 9.65
CA GLY A 179 10.81 5.44 9.55
C GLY A 179 10.19 6.77 9.94
N SER A 180 11.00 7.82 10.13
CA SER A 180 10.47 9.16 10.38
C SER A 180 9.64 9.69 9.20
N ASP A 181 8.63 10.51 9.53
CA ASP A 181 7.79 11.19 8.54
C ASP A 181 8.63 12.02 7.56
N ASP A 182 9.69 12.67 8.04
CA ASP A 182 10.60 13.45 7.20
C ASP A 182 11.31 12.57 6.17
N PHE A 183 11.78 11.38 6.58
CA PHE A 183 12.41 10.44 5.65
C PHE A 183 11.40 9.94 4.61
N ILE A 184 10.20 9.55 5.04
CA ILE A 184 9.14 9.09 4.14
C ILE A 184 8.80 10.19 3.14
N ARG A 185 8.52 11.41 3.59
CA ARG A 185 8.22 12.58 2.75
C ARG A 185 9.31 12.86 1.74
N GLN A 186 10.59 12.76 2.13
CA GLN A 186 11.72 13.13 1.26
C GLN A 186 12.18 12.01 0.33
N LYS A 187 11.92 10.74 0.66
CA LYS A 187 12.51 9.59 -0.05
C LYS A 187 11.50 8.74 -0.80
N TRP A 188 10.27 8.64 -0.31
CA TRP A 188 9.26 7.78 -0.94
C TRP A 188 8.65 8.48 -2.15
N LYS A 189 8.40 7.69 -3.19
CA LYS A 189 7.71 8.14 -4.40
C LYS A 189 6.33 7.50 -4.45
N GLY A 190 5.28 8.31 -4.61
CA GLY A 190 3.92 7.80 -4.62
C GLY A 190 2.87 8.90 -4.69
N SER A 191 1.62 8.54 -4.47
CA SER A 191 0.53 9.52 -4.43
C SER A 191 0.57 10.35 -3.14
N GLY A 192 0.13 11.60 -3.22
CA GLY A 192 0.01 12.46 -2.04
C GLY A 192 -0.92 11.88 -0.98
N ASP A 193 -1.99 11.21 -1.42
CA ASP A 193 -2.93 10.56 -0.52
C ASP A 193 -2.33 9.36 0.23
N PHE A 194 -1.30 8.69 -0.30
CA PHE A 194 -0.63 7.60 0.40
C PHE A 194 0.56 8.09 1.22
N VAL A 195 1.42 8.93 0.63
CA VAL A 195 2.68 9.36 1.27
C VAL A 195 2.44 10.44 2.34
N LEU A 196 1.46 11.33 2.14
CA LEU A 196 1.31 12.54 2.95
C LEU A 196 0.05 12.56 3.81
N LEU A 197 -1.06 12.01 3.33
CA LEU A 197 -2.33 12.06 4.07
C LEU A 197 -2.35 11.06 5.23
N GLU A 198 -1.85 9.83 5.03
CA GLU A 198 -1.84 8.80 6.08
C GLU A 198 -0.98 9.22 7.29
N SER A 199 0.21 9.79 7.04
CA SER A 199 1.06 10.36 8.11
C SER A 199 0.37 11.48 8.89
N LYS A 200 -0.38 12.36 8.20
CA LYS A 200 -1.07 13.50 8.86
C LYS A 200 -2.37 13.12 9.57
N THR A 201 -2.92 11.94 9.30
CA THR A 201 -4.19 11.48 9.87
C THR A 201 -4.01 10.43 10.96
N ASN A 202 -2.77 10.04 11.29
CA ASN A 202 -2.44 8.95 12.21
C ASN A 202 -3.13 7.62 11.86
N VAL A 203 -3.51 7.45 10.59
CA VAL A 203 -4.09 6.20 10.10
C VAL A 203 -2.92 5.25 9.84
N PHE A 204 -2.54 4.47 10.85
CA PHE A 204 -1.50 3.47 10.72
C PHE A 204 -2.08 2.16 10.20
N LEU A 205 -1.61 1.72 9.03
CA LEU A 205 -1.68 0.31 8.64
C LEU A 205 -0.51 -0.41 9.32
N GLY A 206 -0.73 -0.90 10.53
CA GLY A 206 0.24 -1.76 11.21
C GLY A 206 0.44 -3.03 10.39
N LEU A 207 1.65 -3.22 9.84
CA LEU A 207 2.06 -4.50 9.26
C LEU A 207 2.15 -5.57 10.36
#